data_AF-A0A9P5SJQ6-F1
#
_entry.id   AF-A0A9P5SJQ6-F1
#
_cell.length_a   1.000
_cell.length_b   1.000
_cell.length_c   1.000
_cell.angle_alpha   90.00
_cell.angle_beta   90.00
_cell.angle_gamma   90.00
#
_symmetry.space_group_name_H-M   'P 1'
#
loop_
_entity.id
_entity.type
_entity.pdbx_description
1 polymer ?
#
loop_
_entity_poly.entity_id
_entity_poly.type
_entity_poly.pdbx_seq_one_letter_code
_entity_poly.pdbx_strand_id
1 'polypeptide(L)'
;MSFAGTPHSGPLSPADFYVQALAEADAGKRRRMFADARQSNPASYQLWVKAAEVEEHWGADQTKLKDLLSRGVTVFKNPGGTHCTANHDHSTHSVSGIADGPVSKDIWLHEASAAEKIGKGKTAAALHEAVGEVL
;
A
#
# COMPACT_ATOMS: atom_id res chain seq x y z
N MET A 1 -16.32 -26.63 -19.77
CA MET A 1 -16.47 -25.18 -19.48
C MET A 1 -16.25 -25.01 -17.98
N SER A 2 -15.02 -24.75 -17.55
CA SER A 2 -14.68 -24.68 -16.13
C SER A 2 -14.82 -23.25 -15.64
N PHE A 3 -15.96 -22.93 -15.02
CA PHE A 3 -16.10 -21.73 -14.21
C PHE A 3 -15.55 -22.03 -12.82
N ALA A 4 -14.23 -22.03 -12.69
CA ALA A 4 -13.57 -22.06 -11.38
C ALA A 4 -13.61 -20.65 -10.77
N GLY A 5 -14.81 -20.22 -10.38
CA GLY A 5 -14.97 -19.06 -9.50
C GLY A 5 -14.70 -19.51 -8.06
N THR A 6 -13.44 -19.52 -7.64
CA THR A 6 -13.12 -19.68 -6.23
C THR A 6 -13.63 -18.44 -5.48
N PRO A 7 -14.51 -18.60 -4.48
CA PRO A 7 -14.84 -17.49 -3.59
C PRO A 7 -13.57 -17.17 -2.79
N HIS A 8 -12.86 -16.11 -3.17
CA HIS A 8 -11.73 -15.60 -2.40
C HIS A 8 -12.26 -14.93 -1.14
N SER A 9 -12.55 -15.74 -0.11
CA SER A 9 -12.84 -15.31 1.25
C SER A 9 -11.65 -15.66 2.15
N GLY A 10 -10.46 -15.23 1.73
CA GLY A 10 -9.21 -15.33 2.49
C GLY A 10 -8.50 -13.98 2.52
N PRO A 11 -7.54 -13.78 3.44
CA PRO A 11 -6.74 -12.56 3.52
C PRO A 11 -6.13 -12.25 2.15
N LEU A 12 -6.51 -11.12 1.53
CA LEU A 12 -6.05 -10.76 0.19
C LEU A 12 -4.54 -10.45 0.25
N SER A 13 -3.75 -11.33 -0.35
CA SER A 13 -2.32 -11.09 -0.59
C SER A 13 -2.14 -9.83 -1.46
N PRO A 14 -1.06 -9.05 -1.28
CA PRO A 14 -0.80 -7.89 -2.14
C PRO A 14 -0.79 -8.21 -3.64
N ALA A 15 -0.32 -9.40 -4.01
CA ALA A 15 -0.31 -9.87 -5.39
C ALA A 15 -1.74 -10.18 -5.91
N ASP A 16 -2.57 -10.82 -5.08
CA ASP A 16 -3.94 -11.17 -5.46
C ASP A 16 -4.81 -9.91 -5.59
N PHE A 17 -4.62 -8.94 -4.68
CA PHE A 17 -5.25 -7.62 -4.77
C PHE A 17 -4.90 -6.95 -6.10
N TYR A 18 -3.62 -6.95 -6.51
CA TYR A 18 -3.18 -6.32 -7.75
C TYR A 18 -3.89 -6.89 -8.97
N VAL A 19 -3.91 -8.22 -9.12
CA VAL A 19 -4.54 -8.89 -10.26
C VAL A 19 -6.05 -8.62 -10.30
N GLN A 20 -6.73 -8.70 -9.15
CA GLN A 20 -8.18 -8.46 -9.09
C GLN A 20 -8.52 -6.98 -9.34
N ALA A 21 -7.75 -6.05 -8.78
CA ALA A 21 -8.00 -4.62 -8.94
C ALA A 21 -7.70 -4.12 -10.37
N LEU A 22 -6.78 -4.76 -11.10
CA LEU A 22 -6.60 -4.51 -12.53
C LEU A 22 -7.80 -4.97 -13.36
N ALA A 23 -8.43 -6.10 -12.99
CA ALA A 23 -9.63 -6.59 -13.66
C ALA A 23 -10.88 -5.77 -13.33
N GLU A 24 -10.87 -5.04 -12.22
CA GLU A 24 -12.00 -4.26 -11.75
C GLU A 24 -12.01 -2.84 -12.34
N ALA A 25 -13.06 -2.52 -13.10
CA ALA A 25 -13.21 -1.20 -13.72
C ALA A 25 -13.77 -0.14 -12.77
N ASP A 26 -14.52 -0.56 -11.76
CA ASP A 26 -15.14 0.37 -10.81
C ASP A 26 -14.13 0.86 -9.75
N ALA A 27 -13.89 2.18 -9.75
CA ALA A 27 -12.98 2.81 -8.79
C ALA A 27 -13.48 2.73 -7.34
N GLY A 28 -14.79 2.62 -7.10
CA GLY A 28 -15.35 2.41 -5.76
C GLY A 28 -14.99 1.03 -5.21
N LYS A 29 -15.15 0.00 -6.04
CA LYS A 29 -14.84 -1.38 -5.69
C LYS A 29 -13.33 -1.60 -5.49
N ARG A 30 -12.47 -1.04 -6.35
CA ARG A 30 -11.01 -1.07 -6.14
C ARG A 30 -10.59 -0.47 -4.80
N ARG A 31 -11.16 0.69 -4.42
CA ARG A 31 -10.90 1.34 -3.13
C ARG A 31 -11.35 0.50 -1.94
N ARG A 32 -12.51 -0.17 -2.07
CA ARG A 32 -12.99 -1.11 -1.04
C ARG A 32 -12.05 -2.30 -0.89
N MET A 33 -11.64 -2.91 -2.00
CA MET A 33 -10.68 -4.02 -1.99
C MET A 33 -9.33 -3.63 -1.36
N PHE A 34 -8.86 -2.41 -1.61
CA PHE A 34 -7.65 -1.89 -0.97
C PHE A 34 -7.84 -1.72 0.55
N ALA A 35 -8.99 -1.21 0.98
CA ALA A 35 -9.31 -1.07 2.41
C ALA A 35 -9.39 -2.45 3.09
N ASP A 36 -10.05 -3.42 2.46
CA ASP A 36 -10.18 -4.79 2.97
C ASP A 36 -8.81 -5.48 3.05
N ALA A 37 -7.97 -5.32 2.00
CA ALA A 37 -6.61 -5.85 1.98
C ALA A 37 -5.73 -5.23 3.08
N ARG A 38 -5.89 -3.92 3.35
CA ARG A 38 -5.20 -3.24 4.45
C ARG A 38 -5.66 -3.68 5.83
N GLN A 39 -6.95 -3.97 6.01
CA GLN A 39 -7.44 -4.54 7.27
C GLN A 39 -6.86 -5.92 7.51
N SER A 40 -6.71 -6.70 6.44
CA SER A 40 -6.14 -8.03 6.50
C SER A 40 -4.63 -8.05 6.69
N ASN A 41 -3.91 -7.09 6.10
CA ASN A 41 -2.45 -7.02 6.16
C ASN A 41 -1.98 -5.55 6.32
N PRO A 42 -2.14 -4.97 7.53
CA PRO A 42 -1.81 -3.57 7.78
C PRO A 42 -0.31 -3.28 7.72
N ALA A 43 0.53 -4.30 7.90
CA ALA A 43 1.99 -4.20 7.87
C ALA A 43 2.59 -4.28 6.45
N SER A 44 1.77 -4.43 5.40
CA SER A 44 2.27 -4.54 4.03
C SER A 44 2.32 -3.20 3.30
N TYR A 45 3.52 -2.65 3.14
CA TYR A 45 3.77 -1.48 2.29
C TYR A 45 3.51 -1.77 0.81
N GLN A 46 3.66 -3.03 0.39
CA GLN A 46 3.43 -3.45 -0.99
C GLN A 46 2.00 -3.19 -1.45
N LEU A 47 1.01 -3.25 -0.55
CA LEU A 47 -0.38 -2.89 -0.88
C LEU A 47 -0.50 -1.46 -1.41
N TRP A 48 0.25 -0.52 -0.84
CA TRP A 48 0.22 0.88 -1.26
C TRP A 48 0.85 1.06 -2.64
N VAL A 49 1.95 0.36 -2.91
CA VAL A 49 2.62 0.42 -4.22
C VAL A 49 1.75 -0.22 -5.29
N LYS A 50 1.19 -1.41 -5.02
CA LYS A 50 0.28 -2.09 -5.95
C LYS A 50 -0.99 -1.29 -6.21
N ALA A 51 -1.52 -0.60 -5.20
CA ALA A 51 -2.66 0.30 -5.38
C ALA A 51 -2.29 1.47 -6.32
N ALA A 52 -1.11 2.08 -6.17
CA ALA A 52 -0.65 3.12 -7.08
C ALA A 52 -0.45 2.60 -8.52
N GLU A 53 0.14 1.42 -8.71
CA GLU A 53 0.31 0.80 -10.03
C GLU A 53 -1.03 0.55 -10.75
N VAL A 54 -2.06 0.15 -9.99
CA VAL A 54 -3.43 -0.04 -10.48
C VAL A 54 -4.06 1.29 -10.84
N GLU A 55 -3.97 2.30 -9.98
CA GLU A 55 -4.49 3.64 -10.28
C GLU A 55 -3.81 4.22 -11.54
N GLU A 56 -2.50 4.04 -11.71
CA GLU A 56 -1.79 4.43 -12.95
C GLU A 56 -2.31 3.68 -14.18
N HIS A 57 -2.62 2.37 -14.05
CA HIS A 57 -3.21 1.58 -15.14
C HIS A 57 -4.57 2.17 -15.59
N TRP A 58 -5.37 2.63 -14.64
CA TRP A 58 -6.68 3.24 -14.90
C TRP A 58 -6.59 4.73 -15.25
N GLY A 59 -5.39 5.27 -15.46
CA GLY A 59 -5.17 6.64 -15.91
C GLY A 59 -5.24 7.69 -14.80
N ALA A 60 -5.00 7.31 -13.54
CA ALA A 60 -4.94 8.28 -12.45
C ALA A 60 -3.79 9.29 -12.62
N ASP A 61 -4.02 10.49 -12.11
CA ASP A 61 -3.07 11.59 -12.13
C ASP A 61 -1.88 11.31 -11.20
N GLN A 62 -0.70 11.81 -11.58
CA GLN A 62 0.52 11.66 -10.78
C GLN A 62 0.36 12.23 -9.36
N THR A 63 -0.42 13.30 -9.20
CA THR A 63 -0.75 13.89 -7.89
C THR A 63 -1.51 12.91 -6.98
N LYS A 64 -2.50 12.19 -7.52
CA LYS A 64 -3.25 11.17 -6.75
C LYS A 64 -2.36 10.01 -6.35
N LEU A 65 -1.47 9.57 -7.25
CA LEU A 65 -0.49 8.52 -6.96
C LEU A 65 0.45 8.97 -5.84
N LYS A 66 0.97 10.20 -5.91
CA LYS A 66 1.82 10.79 -4.88
C LYS A 66 1.11 10.87 -3.53
N ASP A 67 -0.13 11.37 -3.50
CA ASP A 67 -0.91 11.46 -2.26
C ASP A 67 -1.15 10.08 -1.62
N LEU A 68 -1.45 9.08 -2.45
CA LEU A 68 -1.63 7.70 -1.99
C LEU A 68 -0.34 7.14 -1.40
N LEU A 69 0.77 7.28 -2.11
CA LEU A 69 2.08 6.77 -1.69
C LEU A 69 2.63 7.51 -0.47
N SER A 70 2.49 8.84 -0.42
CA SER A 70 2.89 9.68 0.72
C SER A 70 2.18 9.25 2.00
N ARG A 71 0.88 8.93 1.93
CA ARG A 71 0.14 8.35 3.06
C ARG A 71 0.70 6.99 3.46
N GLY A 72 1.02 6.13 2.50
CA GLY A 72 1.66 4.84 2.75
C GLY A 72 2.99 5.00 3.49
N VAL A 73 3.90 5.79 2.93
CA VAL A 73 5.22 6.07 3.53
C VAL A 73 5.06 6.67 4.93
N THR A 74 4.10 7.57 5.14
CA THR A 74 3.83 8.16 6.46
C THR A 74 3.38 7.11 7.48
N VAL A 75 2.47 6.20 7.10
CA VAL A 75 2.01 5.10 7.96
C VAL A 75 3.16 4.18 8.35
N PHE A 76 4.07 3.87 7.42
CA PHE A 76 5.21 2.97 7.66
C PHE A 76 6.44 3.66 8.26
N LYS A 77 6.56 4.98 8.18
CA LYS A 77 7.60 5.77 8.86
C LYS A 77 7.42 5.73 10.38
N ASN A 78 6.18 5.70 10.85
CA ASN A 78 5.86 5.64 12.28
C ASN A 78 4.78 4.58 12.56
N PRO A 79 5.14 3.29 12.64
CA PRO A 79 4.17 2.22 12.86
C PRO A 79 3.42 2.36 14.21
N GLY A 80 3.93 3.17 15.15
CA GLY A 80 3.27 3.49 16.42
C GLY A 80 2.38 4.74 16.43
N GLY A 81 2.11 5.36 15.27
CA GLY A 81 1.60 6.73 15.19
C GLY A 81 0.11 6.95 14.91
N THR A 82 -0.75 5.92 14.86
CA THR A 82 -2.17 6.10 14.49
C THR A 82 -3.17 5.42 15.43
N HIS A 83 -3.09 5.71 16.73
CA HIS A 83 -4.25 5.86 17.61
C HIS A 83 -3.97 6.92 18.68
N CYS A 84 -3.79 8.19 18.32
CA CYS A 84 -3.94 9.25 19.30
C CYS A 84 -5.43 9.56 19.50
N THR A 85 -6.16 8.66 20.16
CA THR A 85 -7.26 9.12 21.00
C THR A 85 -6.59 9.78 22.19
N ALA A 86 -6.48 11.10 22.15
CA ALA A 86 -6.13 11.88 23.32
C ALA A 86 -7.05 11.42 24.47
N ASN A 87 -6.43 11.01 25.58
CA ASN A 87 -7.02 10.67 26.89
C ASN A 87 -7.26 9.18 27.20
N HIS A 88 -6.20 8.38 27.40
CA HIS A 88 -6.08 7.62 28.65
C HIS A 88 -4.67 7.08 28.87
N ASP A 89 -4.18 7.34 30.08
CA ASP A 89 -3.00 6.74 30.70
C ASP A 89 -3.12 5.21 30.74
N HIS A 90 -2.13 4.51 30.18
CA HIS A 90 -1.61 3.29 30.81
C HIS A 90 -0.24 2.93 30.23
N SER A 91 0.74 2.86 31.11
CA SER A 91 2.01 2.15 30.87
C SER A 91 1.71 0.73 30.39
N THR A 92 2.47 0.22 29.40
CA THR A 92 3.28 -1.01 29.53
C THR A 92 3.73 -1.65 28.21
N HIS A 93 4.96 -2.18 28.28
CA HIS A 93 5.57 -3.29 27.53
C HIS A 93 5.80 -3.18 26.01
N SER A 94 7.01 -2.70 25.69
CA SER A 94 7.75 -3.04 24.46
C SER A 94 7.92 -4.56 24.36
N VAL A 95 7.13 -5.21 23.50
CA VAL A 95 7.39 -6.57 23.04
C VAL A 95 8.23 -6.51 21.76
N SER A 96 9.52 -6.75 21.91
CA SER A 96 10.41 -7.07 20.78
C SER A 96 10.09 -8.48 20.30
N GLY A 97 9.62 -8.66 19.06
CA GLY A 97 9.36 -10.02 18.56
C GLY A 97 8.70 -10.22 17.20
N ILE A 98 8.47 -9.19 16.39
CA ILE A 98 8.06 -9.35 15.00
C ILE A 98 8.88 -8.33 14.19
N ALA A 99 9.32 -8.68 12.99
CA ALA A 99 10.13 -7.82 12.11
C ALA A 99 9.33 -6.61 11.56
N ASP A 100 8.58 -5.92 12.42
CA ASP A 100 7.78 -4.72 12.18
C ASP A 100 8.64 -3.45 12.34
N GLY A 101 9.78 -3.42 11.63
CA GLY A 101 10.59 -2.23 11.51
C GLY A 101 9.94 -1.21 10.56
N PRO A 102 10.19 0.11 10.73
CA PRO A 102 9.79 1.08 9.72
C PRO A 102 10.37 0.68 8.37
N VAL A 103 9.55 0.72 7.32
CA VAL A 103 10.00 0.36 5.97
C VAL A 103 11.00 1.41 5.52
N SER A 104 12.26 1.01 5.42
CA SER A 104 13.37 1.89 5.04
C SER A 104 13.14 2.52 3.66
N LYS A 105 13.65 3.75 3.52
CA LYS A 105 13.71 4.49 2.25
C LYS A 105 14.19 3.61 1.09
N ASP A 106 15.21 2.79 1.31
CA ASP A 106 15.79 1.90 0.29
C ASP A 106 14.79 0.88 -0.26
N ILE A 107 13.88 0.38 0.57
CA ILE A 107 12.86 -0.59 0.16
C ILE A 107 11.86 0.07 -0.79
N TRP A 108 11.42 1.29 -0.46
CA TRP A 108 10.56 2.06 -1.33
C TRP A 108 11.27 2.41 -2.65
N LEU A 109 12.52 2.87 -2.58
CA LEU A 109 13.30 3.19 -3.79
C LEU A 109 13.54 1.97 -4.69
N HIS A 110 13.76 0.79 -4.11
CA HIS A 110 13.85 -0.46 -4.86
C HIS A 110 12.54 -0.76 -5.60
N GLU A 111 11.40 -0.57 -4.94
CA GLU A 111 10.10 -0.79 -5.57
C GLU A 111 9.79 0.29 -6.64
N ALA A 112 10.24 1.53 -6.46
CA ALA A 112 10.16 2.58 -7.49
C ALA A 112 10.90 2.15 -8.76
N SER A 113 12.13 1.62 -8.61
CA SER A 113 12.92 1.11 -9.73
C SER A 113 12.27 -0.12 -10.38
N ALA A 114 11.63 -0.98 -9.59
CA ALA A 114 10.86 -2.11 -10.13
C ALA A 114 9.66 -1.64 -10.96
N ALA A 115 8.92 -0.63 -10.47
CA ALA A 115 7.81 -0.02 -11.19
C ALA A 115 8.26 0.63 -12.52
N GLU A 116 9.41 1.31 -12.52
CA GLU A 116 9.99 1.90 -13.74
C GLU A 116 10.28 0.84 -14.81
N LYS A 117 10.85 -0.30 -14.42
CA LYS A 117 11.13 -1.44 -15.33
C LYS A 117 9.87 -2.03 -15.95
N ILE A 118 8.73 -1.92 -15.27
CA ILE A 118 7.42 -2.40 -15.74
C ILE A 118 6.74 -1.35 -16.65
N GLY A 119 7.34 -0.17 -16.83
CA GLY A 119 6.78 0.95 -17.59
C GLY A 119 5.83 1.83 -16.77
N LYS A 120 5.83 1.69 -15.45
CA LYS A 120 5.04 2.49 -14.49
C LYS A 120 5.82 3.71 -14.03
N GLY A 121 6.25 4.52 -15.00
CA GLY A 121 7.12 5.67 -14.77
C GLY A 121 6.47 6.74 -13.87
N LYS A 122 5.14 6.88 -13.88
CA LYS A 122 4.46 7.85 -13.01
C LYS A 122 4.44 7.38 -11.57
N THR A 123 4.17 6.09 -11.33
CA THR A 123 4.25 5.51 -9.99
C THR A 123 5.66 5.62 -9.44
N ALA A 124 6.69 5.27 -10.24
CA ALA A 124 8.08 5.41 -9.84
C ALA A 124 8.44 6.85 -9.44
N ALA A 125 8.10 7.83 -10.28
CA ALA A 125 8.35 9.25 -10.00
C ALA A 125 7.61 9.74 -8.74
N ALA A 126 6.33 9.37 -8.60
CA ALA A 126 5.53 9.69 -7.43
C ALA A 126 6.11 9.07 -6.14
N LEU A 127 6.70 7.87 -6.25
CA LEU A 127 7.34 7.19 -5.13
C LEU A 127 8.65 7.87 -4.73
N HIS A 128 9.49 8.26 -5.70
CA HIS A 128 10.70 9.04 -5.44
C HIS A 128 10.40 10.37 -4.74
N GLU A 129 9.36 11.09 -5.19
CA GLU A 129 8.93 12.32 -4.54
C GLU A 129 8.35 12.08 -3.14
N ALA A 130 7.42 11.13 -3.00
CA ALA A 130 6.79 10.82 -1.72
C ALA A 130 7.83 10.41 -0.67
N VAL A 131 8.81 9.60 -1.08
CA VAL A 131 9.90 9.16 -0.20
C VAL A 131 10.87 10.31 0.10
N GLY A 132 11.21 11.16 -0.87
CA GLY A 132 12.11 12.31 -0.66
C GLY A 132 11.50 13.42 0.20
N GLU A 133 10.18 13.58 0.17
CA GLU A 133 9.45 14.59 0.95
C GLU A 133 9.17 14.12 2.38
N VAL A 134 8.92 12.81 2.56
CA VAL A 134 8.51 12.24 3.86
C VAL A 134 9.69 11.68 4.66
N LEU A 135 10.75 11.15 4.03
CA LEU A 135 11.92 10.53 4.67
C LEU A 135 13.23 11.28 4.39
#